data_AF-T1B5U5-F1
#
_entry.id   AF-T1B5U5-F1
#
_cell.length_a   1.000
_cell.length_b   1.000
_cell.length_c   1.000
_cell.angle_alpha   90.00
_cell.angle_beta   90.00
_cell.angle_gamma   90.00
#
_symmetry.space_group_name_H-M   'P 1'
#
loop_
_entity.id
_entity.type
_entity.pdbx_description
1 polymer ?
#
loop_
_entity_poly.entity_id
_entity_poly.type
_entity_poly.pdbx_seq_one_letter_code
_entity_poly.pdbx_strand_id
1 'polypeptide(L)'
;GSPALPVRPSRFHEWDRLVRYPLIWLGCADPIETQRVLEEADTERQALRVLLAAWVALCGECSVTVADLRRVARAKGGEALMDAMPSVALDRTGQINAHRLGNYIRERAGQVVDGMQLKDAGQDSHTKTRCYQVEVRRPGASG
;
A
#
# COMPACT_ATOMS: atom_id res chain seq x y z
N GLY A 1 -41.72 11.88 0.55
CA GLY A 1 -41.72 10.40 0.43
C GLY A 1 -40.29 9.94 0.28
N SER A 2 -39.97 8.72 0.69
CA SER A 2 -38.63 8.12 0.60
C SER A 2 -38.40 7.51 -0.79
N PRO A 3 -37.55 8.09 -1.67
CA PRO A 3 -37.24 7.50 -2.97
C PRO A 3 -36.58 6.13 -2.81
N ALA A 4 -36.89 5.21 -3.73
CA ALA A 4 -36.18 3.94 -3.82
C ALA A 4 -34.70 4.18 -4.17
N LEU A 5 -33.79 3.53 -3.43
CA LEU A 5 -32.35 3.60 -3.66
C LEU A 5 -31.84 2.24 -4.18
N PRO A 6 -30.97 2.21 -5.18
CA PRO A 6 -30.37 0.98 -5.70
C PRO A 6 -29.20 0.48 -4.81
N VAL A 7 -29.32 0.59 -3.48
CA VAL A 7 -28.29 0.20 -2.52
C VAL A 7 -28.80 -0.90 -1.60
N ARG A 8 -27.94 -1.89 -1.28
CA ARG A 8 -28.30 -2.93 -0.31
C ARG A 8 -28.37 -2.35 1.10
N PRO A 9 -29.42 -2.68 1.88
CA PRO A 9 -29.50 -2.27 3.27
C PRO A 9 -28.31 -2.83 4.08
N SER A 10 -27.77 -2.03 4.99
CA SER A 10 -26.80 -2.49 5.97
C SER A 10 -27.47 -3.33 7.06
N ARG A 11 -26.66 -3.96 7.92
CA ARG A 11 -27.15 -4.64 9.13
C ARG A 11 -27.75 -3.68 10.16
N PHE A 12 -27.57 -2.38 10.00
CA PHE A 12 -28.09 -1.33 10.89
C PHE A 12 -29.20 -0.54 10.18
N HIS A 13 -30.37 -1.17 10.02
CA HIS A 13 -31.49 -0.61 9.25
C HIS A 13 -31.97 0.77 9.73
N GLU A 14 -31.80 1.07 11.01
CA GLU A 14 -32.17 2.37 11.59
C GLU A 14 -31.19 3.47 11.19
N TRP A 15 -29.89 3.18 11.18
CA TRP A 15 -28.85 4.09 10.69
C TRP A 15 -28.98 4.33 9.18
N ASP A 16 -29.34 3.30 8.43
CA ASP A 16 -29.65 3.43 7.00
C ASP A 16 -30.77 4.45 6.76
N ARG A 17 -31.85 4.37 7.53
CA ARG A 17 -33.02 5.26 7.42
C ARG A 17 -32.73 6.70 7.86
N LEU A 18 -31.96 6.86 8.94
CA LEU A 18 -31.75 8.18 9.57
C LEU A 18 -30.56 8.94 8.99
N VAL A 19 -29.57 8.24 8.40
CA VAL A 19 -28.29 8.84 7.99
C VAL A 19 -27.96 8.50 6.54
N ARG A 20 -27.84 7.21 6.21
CA ARG A 20 -27.32 6.78 4.90
C ARG A 20 -28.23 7.18 3.74
N TYR A 21 -29.52 6.87 3.81
CA TYR A 21 -30.48 7.16 2.75
C TYR A 21 -30.69 8.66 2.55
N PRO A 22 -30.86 9.49 3.61
CA PRO A 22 -30.88 10.95 3.44
C PRO A 22 -29.66 11.52 2.73
N LEU A 23 -28.44 11.04 3.06
CA LEU A 23 -27.22 11.50 2.40
C LEU A 23 -27.21 11.14 0.90
N ILE A 24 -27.62 9.92 0.54
CA ILE A 24 -27.70 9.51 -0.87
C ILE A 24 -28.78 10.32 -1.61
N TRP A 25 -29.93 10.60 -0.97
CA TRP A 25 -30.98 11.43 -1.57
C TRP A 25 -30.55 12.87 -1.81
N LEU A 26 -29.66 13.40 -0.96
CA LEU A 26 -29.05 14.72 -1.13
C LEU A 26 -27.96 14.74 -2.23
N GLY A 27 -27.72 13.61 -2.91
CA GLY A 27 -26.71 13.47 -3.95
C GLY A 27 -25.29 13.28 -3.41
N CYS A 28 -25.12 13.05 -2.10
CA CYS A 28 -23.83 12.70 -1.53
C CYS A 28 -23.47 11.24 -1.89
N ALA A 29 -22.17 10.96 -1.96
CA ALA A 29 -21.68 9.59 -2.14
C ALA A 29 -22.18 8.68 -1.00
N ASP A 30 -22.40 7.40 -1.31
CA ASP A 30 -22.81 6.42 -0.29
C ASP A 30 -21.74 6.35 0.82
N PRO A 31 -22.10 6.62 2.08
CA PRO A 31 -21.18 6.54 3.21
C PRO A 31 -20.53 5.17 3.38
N ILE A 32 -21.22 4.08 3.03
CA ILE A 32 -20.63 2.73 3.11
C ILE A 32 -19.54 2.55 2.06
N GLU A 33 -19.81 2.93 0.82
CA GLU A 33 -18.82 2.80 -0.25
C GLU A 33 -17.63 3.73 0.00
N THR A 34 -17.91 4.95 0.46
CA THR A 34 -16.87 5.90 0.89
C THR A 34 -16.02 5.33 2.03
N GLN A 35 -16.66 4.74 3.04
CA GLN A 35 -15.96 4.11 4.16
C GLN A 35 -15.09 2.94 3.70
N ARG A 36 -15.58 2.08 2.80
CA ARG A 36 -14.82 0.95 2.26
C ARG A 36 -13.59 1.41 1.48
N VAL A 37 -13.73 2.45 0.65
CA VAL A 37 -12.61 3.04 -0.07
C VAL A 37 -11.56 3.61 0.90
N LEU A 38 -12.00 4.26 1.98
CA LEU A 38 -11.11 4.76 3.03
C LEU A 38 -10.39 3.63 3.78
N GLU A 39 -11.10 2.57 4.15
CA GLU A 39 -10.55 1.38 4.82
C GLU A 39 -9.53 0.65 3.93
N GLU A 40 -9.81 0.51 2.63
CA GLU A 40 -8.91 -0.11 1.67
C GLU A 40 -7.65 0.74 1.47
N ALA A 41 -7.81 2.07 1.32
CA ALA A 41 -6.68 3.00 1.23
C ALA A 41 -5.79 2.96 2.49
N ASP A 42 -6.39 2.85 3.68
CA ASP A 42 -5.65 2.71 4.94
C ASP A 42 -4.89 1.37 5.01
N THR A 43 -5.53 0.27 4.58
CA THR A 43 -4.91 -1.05 4.50
C THR A 43 -3.72 -1.06 3.54
N GLU A 44 -3.85 -0.45 2.37
CA GLU A 44 -2.75 -0.34 1.40
C GLU A 44 -1.61 0.54 1.92
N ARG A 45 -1.93 1.65 2.58
CA ARG A 45 -0.94 2.54 3.20
C ARG A 45 -0.18 1.85 4.31
N GLN A 46 -0.89 1.08 5.13
CA GLN A 46 -0.30 0.25 6.18
C GLN A 46 0.61 -0.82 5.57
N ALA A 47 0.20 -1.50 4.51
CA ALA A 47 1.05 -2.49 3.83
C ALA A 47 2.32 -1.86 3.23
N LEU A 48 2.20 -0.69 2.61
CA LEU A 48 3.35 0.07 2.12
C LEU A 48 4.29 0.44 3.27
N ARG A 49 3.76 0.89 4.41
CA ARG A 49 4.57 1.22 5.60
C ARG A 49 5.42 0.04 6.05
N VAL A 50 4.80 -1.13 6.23
CA VAL A 50 5.53 -2.31 6.73
C VAL A 50 6.57 -2.77 5.70
N LEU A 51 6.25 -2.72 4.40
CA LEU A 51 7.20 -2.98 3.33
C LEU A 51 8.43 -2.06 3.40
N LEU A 52 8.22 -0.74 3.52
CA LEU A 52 9.33 0.23 3.59
C LEU A 52 10.19 0.04 4.84
N ALA A 53 9.57 -0.23 5.99
CA ALA A 53 10.29 -0.50 7.23
C ALA A 53 11.16 -1.77 7.12
N ALA A 54 10.61 -2.85 6.58
CA ALA A 54 11.34 -4.09 6.36
C ALA A 54 12.45 -3.94 5.31
N TRP A 55 12.22 -3.14 4.27
CA TRP A 55 13.24 -2.78 3.28
C TRP A 55 14.43 -2.08 3.93
N VAL A 56 14.19 -1.01 4.70
CA VAL A 56 15.24 -0.26 5.39
C VAL A 56 15.99 -1.15 6.37
N ALA A 57 15.31 -2.05 7.09
CA ALA A 57 15.96 -3.00 7.99
C ALA A 57 16.90 -3.98 7.26
N LEU A 58 16.56 -4.42 6.05
CA LEU A 58 17.32 -5.43 5.30
C LEU A 58 18.41 -4.87 4.40
N CYS A 59 18.12 -3.76 3.73
CA CYS A 59 18.92 -3.15 2.67
C CYS A 59 19.41 -1.73 3.01
N GLY A 60 18.93 -1.13 4.09
CA GLY A 60 19.19 0.27 4.39
C GLY A 60 18.61 1.20 3.34
N GLU A 61 19.30 2.33 3.12
CA GLU A 61 18.95 3.33 2.11
C GLU A 61 19.65 3.07 0.77
N CYS A 62 20.02 1.82 0.45
CA CYS A 62 20.66 1.49 -0.82
C CYS A 62 19.64 1.33 -1.96
N SER A 63 20.03 1.73 -3.17
CA SER A 63 19.26 1.43 -4.38
C SER A 63 19.39 -0.07 -4.71
N VAL A 64 18.28 -0.79 -4.71
CA VAL A 64 18.27 -2.23 -5.01
C VAL A 64 17.19 -2.57 -6.04
N THR A 65 17.44 -3.61 -6.84
CA THR A 65 16.42 -4.15 -7.73
C THR A 65 15.43 -5.01 -6.95
N VAL A 66 14.24 -5.25 -7.51
CA VAL A 66 13.25 -6.17 -6.94
C VAL A 66 13.80 -7.59 -6.82
N ALA A 67 14.66 -8.00 -7.74
CA ALA A 67 15.32 -9.30 -7.71
C ALA A 67 16.33 -9.41 -6.56
N ASP A 68 17.11 -8.34 -6.32
CA ASP A 68 18.04 -8.27 -5.18
C ASP A 68 17.29 -8.25 -3.85
N LEU A 69 16.19 -7.48 -3.75
CA LEU A 69 15.36 -7.44 -2.56
C LEU A 69 14.83 -8.85 -2.22
N ARG A 70 14.32 -9.58 -3.23
CA ARG A 70 13.88 -10.97 -3.06
C ARG A 70 15.01 -11.89 -2.61
N ARG A 71 16.22 -11.72 -3.17
CA ARG A 71 17.40 -12.50 -2.78
C ARG A 71 17.80 -12.22 -1.34
N VAL A 72 17.84 -10.95 -0.93
CA VAL A 72 18.17 -10.53 0.44
C VAL A 72 17.12 -11.02 1.43
N ALA A 73 15.84 -10.91 1.09
CA ALA A 73 14.74 -11.45 1.89
C ALA A 73 14.92 -12.96 2.16
N ARG A 74 15.25 -13.74 1.12
CA ARG A 74 15.47 -15.18 1.27
C ARG A 74 16.73 -15.52 2.07
N ALA A 75 17.79 -14.73 1.93
CA ALA A 75 19.09 -15.00 2.56
C ALA A 75 19.16 -14.59 4.04
N LYS A 76 18.49 -13.50 4.42
CA LYS A 76 18.54 -12.92 5.78
C LYS A 76 17.38 -13.33 6.69
N GLY A 77 16.53 -14.27 6.28
CA GLY A 77 15.35 -14.66 7.06
C GLY A 77 14.26 -13.59 7.08
N GLY A 78 13.94 -13.04 5.90
CA GLY A 78 12.96 -11.99 5.70
C GLY A 78 11.51 -12.46 5.81
N GLU A 79 11.19 -13.37 6.74
CA GLU A 79 9.80 -13.73 7.06
C GLU A 79 9.01 -12.47 7.41
N ALA A 80 9.60 -11.54 8.17
CA ALA A 80 9.00 -10.23 8.43
C ALA A 80 8.75 -9.41 7.15
N LEU A 81 9.62 -9.48 6.14
CA LEU A 81 9.38 -8.82 4.84
C LEU A 81 8.32 -9.56 4.02
N MET A 82 8.27 -10.89 4.10
CA MET A 82 7.27 -11.72 3.42
C MET A 82 5.88 -11.57 4.05
N ASP A 83 5.77 -11.48 5.37
CA ASP A 83 4.55 -11.18 6.13
C ASP A 83 4.10 -9.73 5.94
N ALA A 84 5.06 -8.81 5.81
CA ALA A 84 4.80 -7.40 5.50
C ALA A 84 4.36 -7.16 4.06
N MET A 85 4.57 -8.13 3.16
CA MET A 85 4.14 -7.98 1.78
C MET A 85 2.62 -7.85 1.77
N PRO A 86 2.09 -6.85 1.05
CA PRO A 86 0.67 -6.85 0.73
C PRO A 86 0.28 -8.22 0.17
N SER A 87 -0.91 -8.72 0.53
CA SER A 87 -1.48 -9.95 -0.05
C SER A 87 -1.45 -9.96 -1.58
N VAL A 88 -1.40 -8.78 -2.22
CA VAL A 88 -1.25 -8.60 -3.67
C VAL A 88 0.13 -8.96 -4.24
N ALA A 89 1.21 -8.94 -3.46
CA ALA A 89 2.57 -9.24 -3.94
C ALA A 89 2.96 -10.72 -3.77
N LEU A 90 2.28 -11.45 -2.87
CA LEU A 90 2.44 -12.89 -2.72
C LEU A 90 1.66 -13.64 -3.82
N ASP A 91 2.23 -14.75 -4.27
CA ASP A 91 1.50 -15.70 -5.10
C ASP A 91 0.65 -16.66 -4.27
N ARG A 92 -0.09 -17.54 -4.93
CA ARG A 92 -0.97 -18.54 -4.29
C ARG A 92 -0.21 -19.54 -3.42
N THR A 93 1.11 -19.59 -3.52
CA THR A 93 2.00 -20.47 -2.75
C THR A 93 2.73 -19.73 -1.61
N GLY A 94 2.42 -18.43 -1.41
CA GLY A 94 3.07 -17.60 -0.41
C GLY A 94 4.47 -17.14 -0.81
N GLN A 95 4.87 -17.29 -2.07
CA GLN A 95 6.16 -16.81 -2.56
C GLN A 95 6.05 -15.39 -3.14
N ILE A 96 7.15 -14.65 -3.06
CA ILE A 96 7.26 -13.30 -3.62
C ILE A 96 7.19 -13.37 -5.15
N ASN A 97 6.11 -12.84 -5.72
CA ASN A 97 6.00 -12.64 -7.15
C ASN A 97 6.73 -11.34 -7.54
N ALA A 98 7.92 -11.48 -8.13
CA ALA A 98 8.77 -10.35 -8.49
C ALA A 98 8.09 -9.35 -9.46
N HIS A 99 7.20 -9.82 -10.34
CA HIS A 99 6.50 -8.94 -11.27
C HIS A 99 5.41 -8.13 -10.57
N ARG A 100 4.60 -8.77 -9.71
CA ARG A 100 3.58 -8.06 -8.92
C ARG A 100 4.21 -7.07 -7.94
N LEU A 101 5.29 -7.47 -7.29
CA LEU A 101 6.07 -6.62 -6.42
C LEU A 101 6.64 -5.41 -7.18
N GLY A 102 7.22 -5.63 -8.36
CA GLY A 102 7.74 -4.56 -9.19
C GLY A 102 6.67 -3.57 -9.63
N ASN A 103 5.47 -4.03 -10.01
CA ASN A 103 4.35 -3.15 -10.34
C ASN A 103 3.85 -2.39 -9.11
N TYR A 104 3.68 -3.05 -7.97
CA TYR A 104 3.24 -2.43 -6.72
C TYR A 104 4.18 -1.31 -6.27
N ILE A 105 5.49 -1.56 -6.30
CA ILE A 105 6.54 -0.56 -5.99
C ILE A 105 6.50 0.58 -7.01
N ARG A 106 6.37 0.26 -8.30
CA ARG A 106 6.32 1.27 -9.37
C ARG A 106 5.13 2.21 -9.22
N GLU A 107 3.95 1.68 -8.94
CA GLU A 107 2.72 2.47 -8.74
C GLU A 107 2.82 3.40 -7.52
N ARG A 108 3.61 3.00 -6.51
CA ARG A 108 3.76 3.71 -5.24
C ARG A 108 5.07 4.51 -5.16
N ALA A 109 5.88 4.50 -6.22
CA ALA A 109 7.09 5.30 -6.30
C ALA A 109 6.74 6.79 -6.17
N GLY A 110 7.44 7.49 -5.29
CA GLY A 110 7.20 8.88 -4.92
C GLY A 110 6.34 9.07 -3.67
N GLN A 111 5.63 8.05 -3.21
CA GLN A 111 4.82 8.14 -1.98
C GLN A 111 5.70 8.18 -0.72
N VAL A 112 5.21 8.91 0.30
CA VAL A 112 5.84 9.05 1.61
C VAL A 112 4.92 8.45 2.67
N VAL A 113 5.44 7.53 3.48
CA VAL A 113 4.72 6.92 4.60
C VAL A 113 5.62 6.92 5.83
N ASP A 114 5.16 7.49 6.94
CA ASP A 114 5.89 7.58 8.22
C ASP A 114 7.34 8.07 8.11
N GLY A 115 7.55 9.10 7.28
CA GLY A 115 8.88 9.66 7.04
C GLY A 115 9.76 8.82 6.12
N MET A 116 9.30 7.69 5.60
CA MET A 116 10.00 6.89 4.60
C MET A 116 9.46 7.21 3.21
N GLN A 117 10.34 7.56 2.27
CA GLN A 117 9.98 7.83 0.88
C GLN A 117 10.50 6.72 -0.03
N LEU A 118 9.62 6.16 -0.85
CA LEU A 118 10.01 5.25 -1.94
C LEU A 118 10.43 6.08 -3.16
N LYS A 119 11.67 5.94 -3.61
CA LYS A 119 12.21 6.64 -4.79
C LYS A 119 12.54 5.66 -5.91
N ASP A 120 12.26 6.09 -7.13
CA ASP A 120 12.83 5.48 -8.34
C ASP A 120 14.29 5.93 -8.45
N ALA A 121 15.22 4.97 -8.38
CA ALA A 121 16.65 5.21 -8.45
C ALA A 121 17.21 5.01 -9.86
N GLY A 122 16.34 4.96 -10.88
CA GLY A 122 16.72 4.75 -12.26
C GLY A 122 16.94 3.29 -12.61
N GLN A 123 17.85 3.02 -13.54
CA GLN A 123 18.17 1.67 -13.98
C GLN A 123 19.57 1.28 -13.54
N ASP A 124 19.71 0.02 -13.14
CA ASP A 124 21.01 -0.60 -12.93
C ASP A 124 21.83 -0.55 -14.24
N SER A 125 23.08 -0.13 -14.13
CA SER A 125 23.93 0.12 -15.30
C SER A 125 24.26 -1.17 -16.06
N HIS A 126 24.33 -2.30 -15.35
CA HIS A 126 24.71 -3.61 -15.86
C HIS A 126 23.52 -4.40 -16.41
N THR A 127 22.43 -4.48 -15.65
CA THR A 127 21.25 -5.30 -16.00
C THR A 127 20.13 -4.52 -16.68
N LYS A 128 20.21 -3.19 -16.74
CA LYS A 128 19.15 -2.28 -17.23
C LYS A 128 17.81 -2.44 -16.50
N THR A 129 17.82 -3.07 -15.33
CA THR A 129 16.62 -3.28 -14.51
C THR A 129 16.37 -2.06 -13.64
N ARG A 130 15.10 -1.68 -13.42
CA ARG A 130 14.79 -0.56 -12.51
C ARG A 130 15.21 -0.87 -11.08
N CYS A 131 15.85 0.12 -10.47
CA CYS A 131 16.25 0.14 -9.07
C CYS A 131 15.35 1.08 -8.30
N TYR A 132 15.06 0.72 -7.06
CA TYR A 132 14.32 1.57 -6.13
C TYR A 132 15.11 1.73 -4.85
N GLN A 133 14.89 2.83 -4.16
CA GLN A 133 15.55 3.18 -2.92
C GLN A 133 14.51 3.66 -1.92
N VAL A 134 14.68 3.31 -0.66
CA VAL A 134 13.88 3.88 0.43
C VAL A 134 14.76 4.86 1.19
N GLU A 135 14.34 6.11 1.24
CA GLU A 135 15.03 7.18 1.98
C GLU A 135 14.24 7.51 3.25
N VAL A 136 14.92 7.51 4.40
CA VAL A 136 14.31 7.95 5.65
C VAL A 136 14.46 9.46 5.71
N ARG A 137 13.40 10.20 5.40
CA ARG A 137 13.33 11.63 5.68
C ARG A 137 13.39 11.83 7.19
N ARG A 138 14.59 12.12 7.68
CA ARG A 138 14.74 12.69 9.02
C ARG A 138 13.92 13.98 9.04
N PRO A 139 13.03 14.18 10.02
CA PRO A 139 12.34 15.45 10.15
C PRO A 139 13.42 16.52 10.25
N GLY A 140 13.47 17.41 9.26
CA GLY A 140 14.37 18.54 9.29
C GLY A 140 14.09 19.31 10.56
N ALA A 141 15.11 19.49 11.38
CA ALA A 141 15.12 20.56 12.36
C ALA A 141 14.88 21.85 11.57
N SER A 142 13.65 22.37 11.63
CA SER A 142 13.36 23.73 11.20
C SER A 142 14.16 24.63 12.14
N GLY A 143 15.27 25.18 11.63
CA GLY A 143 15.96 26.32 12.23
C GLY A 143 15.27 27.62 11.83
#